data_AF-A0A3M1D0P2-F1
#
_entry.id   AF-A0A3M1D0P2-F1
#
_cell.length_a   1.000
_cell.length_b   1.000
_cell.length_c   1.000
_cell.angle_alpha   90.00
_cell.angle_beta   90.00
_cell.angle_gamma   90.00
#
_symmetry.space_group_name_H-M   'P 1'
#
loop_
_entity.id
_entity.type
_entity.pdbx_description
1 polymer ?
#
loop_
_entity_poly.entity_id
_entity_poly.type
_entity_poly.pdbx_seq_one_letter_code
_entity_poly.pdbx_strand_id
1 'polypeptide(L)'
;MAILWLVLVPIPVADSAEDGDFVAHLMSLTQQKAAKSRGKEPAFPRIGAHLLGRHAQFADSATLRTLGRYSDLTIINIYPGWEQRYRTKVSEVVRAIRAENPAAMIGTYHNISELPETRNFQPLVDALYDGKTVGPADTRDWWARTPNGERVSDWLKTYNTNITKFTAPDSRGRRYPEVYADFYDAELDSKADFDLYYIDIFGPTFRNSKTDFNRDGSADAAADPAVAAWKREAMRGFVEHVRRKLFPERKFMGNATTWFDVRHFNSTGDFWTGLSMNM
;
A
#
# COMPACT_ATOMS: atom_id res chain seq x y z
N MET A 1 23.79 -6.44 -8.41
CA MET A 1 22.35 -6.27 -8.09
C MET A 1 21.73 -7.66 -8.13
N ALA A 2 21.39 -8.23 -6.98
CA ALA A 2 20.78 -9.57 -6.93
C ALA A 2 19.29 -9.45 -7.28
N ILE A 3 18.83 -10.22 -8.27
CA ILE A 3 17.41 -10.31 -8.63
C ILE A 3 16.76 -11.27 -7.64
N LEU A 4 15.93 -10.75 -6.73
CA LEU A 4 15.18 -11.56 -5.78
C LEU A 4 13.89 -12.04 -6.45
N TRP A 5 13.79 -13.34 -6.69
CA TRP A 5 12.54 -13.98 -7.09
C TRP A 5 11.66 -14.17 -5.85
N LEU A 6 10.59 -13.39 -5.76
CA LEU A 6 9.55 -13.55 -4.73
C LEU A 6 8.35 -14.24 -5.38
N VAL A 7 7.95 -15.40 -4.87
CA VAL A 7 6.67 -16.00 -5.24
C VAL A 7 5.62 -15.48 -4.27
N LEU A 8 4.70 -14.67 -4.78
CA LEU A 8 3.52 -14.24 -4.04
C LEU A 8 2.47 -15.35 -4.18
N VAL A 9 2.11 -15.97 -3.07
CA VAL A 9 1.07 -17.00 -3.05
C VAL A 9 -0.11 -16.46 -2.24
N PRO A 10 -1.34 -16.50 -2.77
CA PRO A 10 -2.51 -16.30 -1.93
C PRO A 10 -2.52 -17.42 -0.89
N ILE A 11 -2.36 -17.07 0.39
CA ILE A 11 -2.48 -18.04 1.48
C ILE A 11 -3.98 -18.15 1.80
N PRO A 12 -4.64 -19.28 1.49
CA PRO A 12 -6.01 -19.48 1.94
C PRO A 12 -6.02 -19.48 3.47
N VAL A 13 -6.90 -18.65 4.04
CA VAL A 13 -7.09 -18.60 5.49
C VAL A 13 -8.04 -19.74 5.83
N ALA A 14 -7.56 -20.67 6.63
CA ALA A 14 -8.24 -21.93 6.94
C ALA A 14 -9.61 -21.69 7.57
N ASP A 15 -10.66 -21.77 6.76
CA ASP A 15 -12.05 -21.95 7.22
C ASP A 15 -12.48 -23.42 7.08
N SER A 16 -11.66 -24.28 6.46
CA SER A 16 -11.90 -25.73 6.37
C SER A 16 -10.61 -26.54 6.59
N ALA A 17 -10.76 -27.81 6.96
CA ALA A 17 -9.64 -28.77 7.07
C ALA A 17 -8.90 -28.99 5.73
N GLU A 18 -9.49 -28.56 4.60
CA GLU A 18 -8.93 -28.71 3.25
C GLU A 18 -7.92 -27.60 2.89
N ASP A 19 -7.96 -26.43 3.56
CA ASP A 19 -7.05 -25.31 3.27
C ASP A 19 -5.64 -25.48 3.88
N GLY A 20 -5.56 -26.20 5.01
CA GLY A 20 -4.28 -26.64 5.57
C GLY A 20 -3.52 -27.55 4.60
N ASP A 21 -4.27 -28.30 3.78
CA ASP A 21 -3.73 -29.18 2.75
C ASP A 21 -3.21 -28.39 1.54
N PHE A 22 -3.77 -27.23 1.18
CA PHE A 22 -3.23 -26.43 0.07
C PHE A 22 -1.84 -25.85 0.37
N VAL A 23 -1.65 -25.26 1.56
CA VAL A 23 -0.33 -24.75 1.94
C VAL A 23 0.65 -25.91 2.11
N ALA A 24 0.25 -27.02 2.74
CA ALA A 24 1.08 -28.21 2.83
C ALA A 24 1.41 -28.80 1.45
N HIS A 25 0.46 -28.77 0.50
CA HIS A 25 0.62 -29.22 -0.87
C HIS A 25 1.61 -28.32 -1.63
N LEU A 26 1.46 -27.00 -1.55
CA LEU A 26 2.38 -26.04 -2.18
C LEU A 26 3.80 -26.14 -1.59
N MET A 27 3.91 -26.38 -0.28
CA MET A 27 5.18 -26.65 0.40
C MET A 27 5.77 -28.02 0.00
N SER A 28 4.94 -29.03 -0.25
CA SER A 28 5.38 -30.32 -0.77
C SER A 28 5.87 -30.25 -2.22
N LEU A 29 5.22 -29.42 -3.06
CA LEU A 29 5.62 -29.15 -4.45
C LEU A 29 6.98 -28.43 -4.52
N THR A 30 7.29 -27.59 -3.54
CA THR A 30 8.59 -26.91 -3.44
C THR A 30 9.67 -27.75 -2.73
N GLN A 31 9.32 -28.95 -2.24
CA GLN A 31 10.14 -29.79 -1.34
C GLN A 31 10.61 -29.05 -0.07
N GLN A 32 10.05 -27.89 0.24
CA GLN A 32 10.38 -27.14 1.45
C GLN A 32 9.55 -27.68 2.60
N LYS A 33 10.18 -28.44 3.52
CA LYS A 33 9.57 -28.69 4.83
C LYS A 33 9.31 -27.36 5.52
N ALA A 34 8.12 -27.19 6.11
CA ALA A 34 7.81 -26.09 7.01
C ALA A 34 8.89 -26.01 8.10
N ALA A 35 9.83 -25.06 7.96
CA ALA A 35 11.03 -25.06 8.76
C ALA A 35 10.75 -24.39 10.11
N LYS A 36 10.85 -25.15 11.20
CA LYS A 36 10.95 -24.61 12.55
C LYS A 36 12.24 -23.77 12.64
N SER A 37 12.08 -22.49 12.97
CA SER A 37 13.13 -21.48 13.23
C SER A 37 14.20 -21.32 12.14
N ARG A 38 13.97 -20.41 11.19
CA ARG A 38 15.02 -19.93 10.28
C ARG A 38 15.86 -18.84 10.98
N GLY A 39 16.78 -19.27 11.84
CA GLY A 39 17.81 -18.41 12.47
C GLY A 39 19.05 -18.14 11.59
N LYS A 40 18.98 -18.44 10.29
CA LYS A 40 19.98 -18.13 9.26
C LYS A 40 19.22 -17.68 8.00
N GLU A 41 19.86 -16.89 7.15
CA GLU A 41 19.28 -16.23 5.96
C GLU A 41 18.16 -17.04 5.27
N PRO A 42 17.05 -16.41 4.84
CA PRO A 42 15.91 -17.13 4.29
C PRO A 42 16.31 -18.02 3.11
N ALA A 43 16.07 -19.34 3.23
CA ALA A 43 16.30 -20.28 2.16
C ALA A 43 15.39 -19.97 0.96
N PHE A 44 15.93 -20.02 -0.26
CA PHE A 44 15.15 -19.86 -1.49
C PHE A 44 14.29 -21.10 -1.82
N PRO A 45 13.11 -20.93 -2.45
CA PRO A 45 12.40 -19.66 -2.68
C PRO A 45 11.95 -18.98 -1.39
N ARG A 46 11.90 -17.64 -1.42
CA ARG A 46 11.23 -16.83 -0.37
C ARG A 46 9.73 -16.80 -0.64
N ILE A 47 8.94 -16.89 0.42
CA ILE A 47 7.47 -16.90 0.33
C ILE A 47 6.92 -15.55 0.80
N GLY A 48 6.14 -14.91 -0.06
CA GLY A 48 5.42 -13.68 0.27
C GLY A 48 3.92 -13.92 0.42
N ALA A 49 3.36 -13.49 1.55
CA ALA A 49 1.93 -13.43 1.79
C ALA A 49 1.39 -12.03 1.46
N HIS A 50 0.33 -11.96 0.67
CA HIS A 50 -0.31 -10.71 0.27
C HIS A 50 -1.79 -10.74 0.62
N LEU A 51 -2.17 -10.17 1.77
CA LEU A 51 -3.54 -10.20 2.29
C LEU A 51 -4.12 -8.78 2.31
N LEU A 52 -4.96 -8.47 1.33
CA LEU A 52 -5.57 -7.14 1.19
C LEU A 52 -7.06 -7.08 1.56
N GLY A 53 -7.73 -8.23 1.63
CA GLY A 53 -9.16 -8.34 1.92
C GLY A 53 -9.44 -8.96 3.28
N ARG A 54 -10.74 -9.18 3.58
CA ARG A 54 -11.23 -9.89 4.78
C ARG A 54 -10.56 -9.43 6.09
N HIS A 55 -10.51 -8.12 6.30
CA HIS A 55 -9.69 -7.49 7.35
C HIS A 55 -9.87 -8.10 8.74
N ALA A 56 -11.07 -8.59 9.11
CA ALA A 56 -11.31 -9.24 10.40
C ALA A 56 -10.36 -10.40 10.72
N GLN A 57 -9.77 -11.04 9.71
CA GLN A 57 -8.83 -12.16 9.88
C GLN A 57 -7.53 -11.73 10.58
N PHE A 58 -7.12 -10.46 10.53
CA PHE A 58 -5.94 -10.02 11.29
C PHE A 58 -6.20 -9.90 12.80
N ALA A 59 -7.44 -10.07 13.26
CA ALA A 59 -7.75 -10.23 14.69
C ALA A 59 -7.74 -11.70 15.15
N ASP A 60 -7.64 -12.66 14.21
CA ASP A 60 -7.57 -14.09 14.53
C ASP A 60 -6.12 -14.55 14.72
N SER A 61 -5.84 -15.05 15.93
CA SER A 61 -4.52 -15.57 16.28
C SER A 61 -4.06 -16.74 15.41
N ALA A 62 -4.97 -17.57 14.88
CA ALA A 62 -4.59 -18.68 14.02
C ALA A 62 -4.07 -18.18 12.66
N THR A 63 -4.77 -17.21 12.07
CA THR A 63 -4.33 -16.50 10.87
C THR A 63 -2.93 -15.89 11.07
N LEU A 64 -2.72 -15.13 12.16
CA LEU A 64 -1.43 -14.49 12.41
C LEU A 64 -0.28 -15.50 12.58
N ARG A 65 -0.55 -16.64 13.24
CA ARG A 65 0.44 -17.72 13.35
C ARG A 65 0.78 -18.33 12.00
N THR A 66 -0.23 -18.55 11.14
CA THR A 66 -0.02 -19.06 9.78
C THR A 66 0.84 -18.10 8.95
N LEU A 67 0.55 -16.79 9.01
CA LEU A 67 1.34 -15.78 8.30
C LEU A 67 2.80 -15.80 8.75
N GLY A 68 3.06 -15.78 10.06
CA GLY A 68 4.42 -15.82 10.58
C GLY A 68 5.15 -17.13 10.26
N ARG A 69 4.47 -18.28 10.34
CA ARG A 69 5.09 -19.59 10.11
C ARG A 69 5.50 -19.83 8.66
N TYR A 70 4.74 -19.31 7.69
CA TYR A 70 4.87 -19.69 6.28
C TYR A 70 5.34 -18.58 5.35
N SER A 71 5.50 -17.33 5.83
CA SER A 71 5.97 -16.23 4.99
C SER A 71 7.26 -15.60 5.51
N ASP A 72 8.15 -15.28 4.57
CA ASP A 72 9.34 -14.44 4.80
C ASP A 72 9.00 -12.96 4.62
N LEU A 73 7.91 -12.66 3.89
CA LEU A 73 7.32 -11.33 3.72
C LEU A 73 5.81 -11.41 3.91
N THR A 74 5.22 -10.56 4.75
CA THR A 74 3.77 -10.40 4.86
C THR A 74 3.36 -8.97 4.54
N ILE A 75 2.49 -8.78 3.55
CA ILE A 75 1.81 -7.50 3.30
C ILE A 75 0.41 -7.57 3.89
N ILE A 76 0.09 -6.63 4.77
CA ILE A 76 -1.20 -6.56 5.46
C ILE A 76 -1.93 -5.25 5.15
N ASN A 77 -3.23 -5.35 4.90
CA ASN A 77 -4.12 -4.20 4.77
C ASN A 77 -4.84 -3.89 6.08
N ILE A 78 -4.08 -3.37 7.05
CA ILE A 78 -4.63 -2.69 8.22
C ILE A 78 -4.85 -1.22 7.85
N TYR A 79 -5.91 -0.60 8.35
CA TYR A 79 -6.31 0.76 7.97
C TYR A 79 -6.57 1.64 9.20
N PRO A 80 -6.53 2.98 9.06
CA PRO A 80 -6.95 3.91 10.10
C PRO A 80 -8.27 3.53 10.75
N GLY A 81 -8.35 3.60 12.08
CA GLY A 81 -9.51 3.13 12.84
C GLY A 81 -9.60 1.62 13.09
N TRP A 82 -8.57 0.84 12.72
CA TRP A 82 -8.49 -0.61 12.94
C TRP A 82 -8.66 -1.00 14.41
N GLU A 83 -7.88 -0.40 15.30
CA GLU A 83 -7.83 -0.80 16.72
C GLU A 83 -9.18 -0.59 17.40
N GLN A 84 -9.91 0.46 17.02
CA GLN A 84 -11.25 0.76 17.52
C GLN A 84 -12.27 -0.27 17.03
N ARG A 85 -12.15 -0.72 15.77
CA ARG A 85 -13.09 -1.66 15.17
C ARG A 85 -12.89 -3.09 15.68
N TYR A 86 -11.64 -3.55 15.73
CA TYR A 86 -11.30 -4.95 15.99
C TYR A 86 -10.74 -5.19 17.39
N ARG A 87 -10.58 -4.14 18.20
CA ARG A 87 -10.08 -4.22 19.59
C ARG A 87 -8.73 -4.95 19.72
N THR A 88 -7.95 -4.92 18.65
CA THR A 88 -6.63 -5.56 18.56
C THR A 88 -5.64 -4.48 18.15
N LYS A 89 -4.54 -4.34 18.89
CA LYS A 89 -3.55 -3.31 18.56
C LYS A 89 -2.78 -3.66 17.30
N VAL A 90 -2.39 -2.66 16.52
CA VAL A 90 -1.58 -2.87 15.31
C VAL A 90 -0.24 -3.52 15.69
N SER A 91 0.38 -3.07 16.79
CA SER A 91 1.59 -3.67 17.35
C SER A 91 1.43 -5.13 17.76
N GLU A 92 0.24 -5.52 18.24
CA GLU A 92 -0.04 -6.92 18.59
C GLU A 92 -0.06 -7.82 17.36
N VAL A 93 -0.63 -7.34 16.26
CA VAL A 93 -0.64 -8.06 14.98
C VAL A 93 0.79 -8.33 14.49
N VAL A 94 1.61 -7.27 14.42
CA VAL A 94 3.02 -7.38 13.97
C VAL A 94 3.82 -8.29 14.91
N ARG A 95 3.66 -8.14 16.22
CA ARG A 95 4.36 -8.97 17.21
C ARG A 95 3.96 -10.43 17.12
N ALA A 96 2.70 -10.75 16.87
CA ALA A 96 2.23 -12.13 16.74
C ALA A 96 2.84 -12.83 15.51
N ILE A 97 2.97 -12.13 14.39
CA ILE A 97 3.64 -12.66 13.19
C ILE A 97 5.13 -12.89 13.49
N ARG A 98 5.81 -11.87 14.06
CA ARG A 98 7.25 -11.97 14.41
C ARG A 98 7.54 -13.02 15.49
N ALA A 99 6.56 -13.37 16.33
CA ALA A 99 6.73 -14.43 17.33
C ALA A 99 6.93 -15.82 16.69
N GLU A 100 6.34 -16.06 15.51
CA GLU A 100 6.57 -17.30 14.74
C GLU A 100 7.80 -17.19 13.83
N ASN A 101 8.07 -16.00 13.28
CA ASN A 101 9.24 -15.74 12.45
C ASN A 101 9.85 -14.35 12.76
N PRO A 102 10.86 -14.26 13.64
CA PRO A 102 11.49 -12.99 13.99
C PRO A 102 12.17 -12.27 12.82
N ALA A 103 12.47 -13.00 11.74
CA ALA A 103 13.10 -12.47 10.53
C ALA A 103 12.09 -12.12 9.42
N ALA A 104 10.78 -12.32 9.64
CA ALA A 104 9.76 -11.94 8.68
C ALA A 104 9.78 -10.42 8.46
N MET A 105 9.77 -10.02 7.18
CA MET A 105 9.48 -8.65 6.80
C MET A 105 7.96 -8.45 6.80
N ILE A 106 7.48 -7.34 7.36
CA ILE A 106 6.06 -7.04 7.44
C ILE A 106 5.82 -5.66 6.85
N GLY A 107 4.97 -5.57 5.82
CA GLY A 107 4.63 -4.34 5.12
C GLY A 107 3.20 -3.89 5.35
N THR A 108 2.99 -2.58 5.45
CA THR A 108 1.65 -1.97 5.43
C THR A 108 1.23 -1.67 3.99
N TYR A 109 -0.03 -1.97 3.67
CA TYR A 109 -0.64 -1.60 2.41
C TYR A 109 -1.07 -0.13 2.40
N HIS A 110 -0.77 0.55 1.31
CA HIS A 110 -1.11 1.95 1.07
C HIS A 110 -1.68 2.11 -0.33
N ASN A 111 -2.76 2.89 -0.47
CA ASN A 111 -3.27 3.31 -1.76
C ASN A 111 -3.43 4.83 -1.72
N ILE A 112 -2.39 5.50 -2.18
CA ILE A 112 -2.33 6.96 -2.22
C ILE A 112 -3.26 7.52 -3.31
N SER A 113 -3.55 6.79 -4.39
CA SER A 113 -4.35 7.33 -5.50
C SER A 113 -5.86 7.17 -5.34
N GLU A 114 -6.33 6.50 -4.29
CA GLU A 114 -7.75 6.23 -4.06
C GLU A 114 -8.06 6.32 -2.56
N LEU A 115 -9.18 6.95 -2.21
CA LEU A 115 -9.65 7.04 -0.83
C LEU A 115 -11.07 6.49 -0.68
N PRO A 116 -11.34 5.69 0.36
CA PRO A 116 -12.70 5.31 0.72
C PRO A 116 -13.39 6.44 1.47
N GLU A 117 -14.65 6.72 1.13
CA GLU A 117 -15.50 7.63 1.92
C GLU A 117 -16.12 6.88 3.09
N THR A 118 -15.32 6.68 4.14
CA THR A 118 -15.80 6.08 5.39
C THR A 118 -15.42 6.95 6.57
N ARG A 119 -16.14 6.80 7.69
CA ARG A 119 -15.90 7.58 8.93
C ARG A 119 -14.44 7.58 9.40
N ASN A 120 -13.71 6.49 9.16
CA ASN A 120 -12.33 6.35 9.61
C ASN A 120 -11.34 7.18 8.77
N PHE A 121 -11.74 7.52 7.55
CA PHE A 121 -10.97 8.36 6.62
C PHE A 121 -11.51 9.78 6.56
N GLN A 122 -12.59 10.08 7.29
CA GLN A 122 -13.15 11.42 7.35
C GLN A 122 -12.13 12.47 7.79
N PRO A 123 -11.24 12.23 8.79
CA PRO A 123 -10.22 13.21 9.13
C PRO A 123 -9.25 13.51 7.99
N LEU A 124 -8.90 12.52 7.17
CA LEU A 124 -8.10 12.74 5.96
C LEU A 124 -8.90 13.52 4.92
N VAL A 125 -10.18 13.17 4.72
CA VAL A 125 -11.10 13.90 3.82
C VAL A 125 -11.23 15.36 4.25
N ASP A 126 -11.41 15.63 5.54
CA ASP A 126 -11.50 16.98 6.11
C ASP A 126 -10.19 17.74 5.94
N ALA A 127 -9.05 17.05 6.07
CA ALA A 127 -7.73 17.60 5.80
C ALA A 127 -7.54 17.95 4.32
N LEU A 128 -8.16 17.23 3.37
CA LEU A 128 -8.16 17.62 1.95
C LEU A 128 -8.75 19.01 1.74
N TYR A 129 -9.58 19.46 2.67
CA TYR A 129 -10.36 20.67 2.51
C TYR A 129 -9.98 21.79 3.46
N ASP A 130 -8.93 21.64 4.27
CA ASP A 130 -8.63 22.52 5.41
C ASP A 130 -9.90 22.76 6.28
N GLY A 131 -10.75 21.73 6.43
CA GLY A 131 -12.02 21.82 7.15
C GLY A 131 -13.11 22.68 6.47
N LYS A 132 -12.99 22.98 5.17
CA LYS A 132 -13.99 23.70 4.37
C LYS A 132 -14.72 22.77 3.41
N THR A 133 -15.76 23.25 2.75
CA THR A 133 -16.28 22.58 1.54
C THR A 133 -15.54 23.16 0.35
N VAL A 134 -14.73 22.35 -0.33
CA VAL A 134 -14.13 22.71 -1.62
C VAL A 134 -14.80 21.91 -2.73
N GLY A 135 -14.85 22.49 -3.93
CA GLY A 135 -15.50 21.89 -5.08
C GLY A 135 -14.62 21.97 -6.33
N PRO A 136 -15.13 21.53 -7.49
CA PRO A 136 -14.34 21.42 -8.73
C PRO A 136 -13.66 22.73 -9.17
N ALA A 137 -14.18 23.89 -8.77
CA ALA A 137 -13.57 25.19 -9.06
C ALA A 137 -12.44 25.60 -8.10
N ASP A 138 -12.27 24.92 -6.97
CA ASP A 138 -11.24 25.22 -5.98
C ASP A 138 -9.99 24.39 -6.24
N THR A 139 -8.84 25.04 -6.37
CA THR A 139 -7.56 24.36 -6.65
C THR A 139 -7.08 23.49 -5.49
N ARG A 140 -7.62 23.68 -4.28
CA ARG A 140 -7.36 22.82 -3.11
C ARG A 140 -8.19 21.54 -3.12
N ASP A 141 -9.07 21.38 -4.09
CA ASP A 141 -9.78 20.13 -4.29
C ASP A 141 -8.83 19.04 -4.81
N TRP A 142 -8.55 18.07 -3.96
CA TRP A 142 -7.64 16.95 -4.22
C TRP A 142 -8.34 15.70 -4.75
N TRP A 143 -9.64 15.75 -5.06
CA TRP A 143 -10.28 14.67 -5.79
C TRP A 143 -9.89 14.70 -7.26
N ALA A 144 -9.67 13.51 -7.84
CA ALA A 144 -9.62 13.35 -9.27
C ALA A 144 -11.02 13.58 -9.84
N ARG A 145 -11.13 14.48 -10.81
CA ARG A 145 -12.41 14.86 -11.41
C ARG A 145 -12.42 14.72 -12.92
N THR A 146 -13.58 14.47 -13.48
CA THR A 146 -13.81 14.62 -14.91
C THR A 146 -13.79 16.11 -15.29
N PRO A 147 -13.67 16.44 -16.60
CA PRO A 147 -13.83 17.82 -17.09
C PRO A 147 -15.11 18.52 -16.61
N ASN A 148 -16.17 17.75 -16.38
CA ASN A 148 -17.46 18.27 -15.91
C ASN A 148 -17.51 18.44 -14.37
N GLY A 149 -16.40 18.18 -13.67
CA GLY A 149 -16.30 18.33 -12.22
C GLY A 149 -16.82 17.14 -11.41
N GLU A 150 -17.17 16.01 -12.03
CA GLU A 150 -17.61 14.81 -11.32
C GLU A 150 -16.42 14.04 -10.74
N ARG A 151 -16.54 13.45 -9.55
CA ARG A 151 -15.45 12.63 -8.99
C ARG A 151 -15.31 11.32 -9.77
N VAL A 152 -14.06 10.93 -9.99
CA VAL A 152 -13.73 9.66 -10.65
C VAL A 152 -13.59 8.54 -9.62
N SER A 153 -14.07 7.35 -9.97
CA SER A 153 -13.98 6.14 -9.17
C SER A 153 -13.68 4.96 -10.09
N ASP A 154 -12.60 4.24 -9.79
CA ASP A 154 -12.23 3.00 -10.49
C ASP A 154 -12.68 1.74 -9.71
N TRP A 155 -13.16 1.91 -8.47
CA TRP A 155 -13.58 0.81 -7.61
C TRP A 155 -14.72 1.20 -6.66
N LEU A 156 -15.58 0.24 -6.32
CA LEU A 156 -16.79 0.47 -5.54
C LEU A 156 -16.48 1.09 -4.17
N LYS A 157 -17.13 2.23 -3.87
CA LYS A 157 -17.04 2.99 -2.60
C LYS A 157 -15.68 3.67 -2.34
N THR A 158 -14.84 3.78 -3.34
CA THR A 158 -13.59 4.57 -3.29
C THR A 158 -13.58 5.59 -4.42
N TYR A 159 -12.98 6.75 -4.18
CA TYR A 159 -12.80 7.79 -5.18
C TYR A 159 -11.33 8.08 -5.38
N ASN A 160 -10.98 8.41 -6.61
CA ASN A 160 -9.60 8.69 -6.98
C ASN A 160 -9.19 10.07 -6.50
N THR A 161 -7.94 10.24 -6.11
CA THR A 161 -7.35 11.51 -5.71
C THR A 161 -6.43 12.05 -6.81
N ASN A 162 -6.44 13.36 -7.00
CA ASN A 162 -5.50 14.05 -7.87
C ASN A 162 -4.20 14.30 -7.10
N ILE A 163 -3.30 13.33 -7.16
CA ILE A 163 -2.01 13.36 -6.47
C ILE A 163 -0.98 14.28 -7.15
N THR A 164 -1.31 14.84 -8.31
CA THR A 164 -0.39 15.62 -9.14
C THR A 164 -0.14 17.01 -8.56
N LYS A 165 0.83 17.73 -9.13
CA LYS A 165 1.19 19.09 -8.70
C LYS A 165 0.17 20.18 -9.04
N PHE A 166 -0.85 19.87 -9.83
CA PHE A 166 -1.86 20.83 -10.29
C PHE A 166 -2.95 21.12 -9.27
N THR A 167 -2.93 20.40 -8.15
CA THR A 167 -3.66 20.81 -6.96
C THR A 167 -2.82 21.79 -6.12
N ALA A 168 -3.48 22.73 -5.46
CA ALA A 168 -2.82 23.66 -4.55
C ALA A 168 -2.40 22.91 -3.27
N PRO A 169 -1.27 23.28 -2.64
CA PRO A 169 -0.91 22.77 -1.32
C PRO A 169 -1.90 23.24 -0.24
N ASP A 170 -1.90 22.56 0.91
CA ASP A 170 -2.65 22.99 2.10
C ASP A 170 -2.08 24.29 2.69
N SER A 171 -2.76 24.79 3.74
CA SER A 171 -2.32 25.96 4.50
C SER A 171 -0.91 25.88 5.11
N ARG A 172 -0.29 24.68 5.17
CA ARG A 172 1.07 24.43 5.64
C ARG A 172 2.07 24.23 4.50
N GLY A 173 1.66 24.42 3.26
CA GLY A 173 2.49 24.22 2.07
C GLY A 173 2.64 22.76 1.67
N ARG A 174 1.90 21.82 2.28
CA ARG A 174 1.99 20.40 1.99
C ARG A 174 1.07 20.02 0.84
N ARG A 175 1.52 19.09 0.00
CA ARG A 175 0.69 18.49 -1.06
C ARG A 175 0.01 17.23 -0.56
N TYR A 176 -1.03 16.80 -1.27
CA TYR A 176 -1.79 15.61 -0.91
C TYR A 176 -0.95 14.37 -0.54
N PRO A 177 0.11 13.99 -1.30
CA PRO A 177 0.97 12.87 -0.92
C PRO A 177 1.59 12.99 0.48
N GLU A 178 1.98 14.19 0.89
CA GLU A 178 2.61 14.48 2.19
C GLU A 178 1.55 14.44 3.30
N VAL A 179 0.36 15.01 3.05
CA VAL A 179 -0.77 14.96 3.99
C VAL A 179 -1.25 13.53 4.21
N TYR A 180 -1.33 12.73 3.14
CA TYR A 180 -1.65 11.29 3.22
C TYR A 180 -0.63 10.56 4.10
N ALA A 181 0.67 10.79 3.88
CA ALA A 181 1.74 10.15 4.63
C ALA A 181 1.68 10.49 6.13
N ASP A 182 1.53 11.78 6.47
CA ASP A 182 1.42 12.23 7.87
C ASP A 182 0.18 11.64 8.56
N PHE A 183 -0.95 11.56 7.86
CA PHE A 183 -2.17 10.97 8.39
C PHE A 183 -1.99 9.48 8.70
N TYR A 184 -1.42 8.73 7.75
CA TYR A 184 -1.19 7.30 7.93
C TYR A 184 -0.13 7.01 9.01
N ASP A 185 0.89 7.85 9.15
CA ASP A 185 1.84 7.75 10.25
C ASP A 185 1.15 7.88 11.62
N ALA A 186 0.36 8.95 11.80
CA ALA A 186 -0.36 9.20 13.05
C ALA A 186 -1.39 8.09 13.37
N GLU A 187 -2.09 7.58 12.36
CA GLU A 187 -3.18 6.63 12.56
C GLU A 187 -2.77 5.16 12.49
N LEU A 188 -1.62 4.83 11.90
CA LEU A 188 -1.26 3.45 11.60
C LEU A 188 0.24 3.16 11.67
N ASP A 189 1.07 3.78 10.84
CA ASP A 189 2.43 3.27 10.56
C ASP A 189 3.37 3.43 11.77
N SER A 190 3.15 4.44 12.63
CA SER A 190 3.91 4.60 13.88
C SER A 190 3.50 3.61 14.99
N LYS A 191 2.37 2.91 14.83
CA LYS A 191 1.80 2.04 15.87
C LYS A 191 2.46 0.66 15.93
N ALA A 192 3.31 0.32 14.96
CA ALA A 192 4.06 -0.94 14.95
C ALA A 192 5.35 -0.82 14.14
N ASP A 193 6.26 -1.79 14.36
CA ASP A 193 7.54 -1.86 13.67
C ASP A 193 7.43 -2.60 12.33
N PHE A 194 6.86 -1.92 11.34
CA PHE A 194 6.79 -2.39 9.96
C PHE A 194 8.14 -2.19 9.25
N ASP A 195 8.45 -3.07 8.31
CA ASP A 195 9.72 -3.03 7.56
C ASP A 195 9.57 -2.32 6.20
N LEU A 196 8.34 -2.25 5.66
CA LEU A 196 8.12 -1.63 4.35
C LEU A 196 6.74 -0.98 4.17
N TYR A 197 6.67 -0.02 3.24
CA TYR A 197 5.43 0.47 2.64
C TYR A 197 5.17 -0.30 1.35
N TYR A 198 4.04 -0.99 1.27
CA TYR A 198 3.53 -1.57 0.03
C TYR A 198 2.54 -0.60 -0.61
N ILE A 199 2.93 0.02 -1.71
CA ILE A 199 2.16 1.05 -2.40
C ILE A 199 1.39 0.40 -3.53
N ASP A 200 0.07 0.35 -3.42
CA ASP A 200 -0.79 -0.06 -4.51
C ASP A 200 -0.82 1.01 -5.62
N ILE A 201 -1.12 0.57 -6.83
CA ILE A 201 -1.25 1.47 -8.00
C ILE A 201 0.04 2.26 -8.23
N PHE A 202 1.20 1.68 -7.90
CA PHE A 202 2.50 2.34 -8.04
C PHE A 202 2.99 2.44 -9.49
N GLY A 203 2.36 1.71 -10.41
CA GLY A 203 2.71 1.70 -11.84
C GLY A 203 2.75 3.10 -12.48
N PRO A 204 3.35 3.24 -13.68
CA PRO A 204 3.68 4.54 -14.27
C PRO A 204 2.48 5.37 -14.74
N THR A 205 1.33 4.74 -14.94
CA THR A 205 0.13 5.39 -15.47
C THR A 205 -0.98 5.37 -14.42
N PHE A 206 -1.89 6.34 -14.49
CA PHE A 206 -3.16 6.23 -13.78
C PHE A 206 -4.01 5.12 -14.42
N ARG A 207 -5.01 4.60 -13.70
CA ARG A 207 -5.86 3.50 -14.18
C ARG A 207 -6.93 3.98 -15.17
N ASN A 208 -7.32 5.25 -15.11
CA ASN A 208 -8.37 5.82 -15.93
C ASN A 208 -7.88 6.99 -16.79
N SER A 209 -8.58 7.23 -17.90
CA SER A 209 -8.38 8.37 -18.81
C SER A 209 -9.57 9.33 -18.80
N LYS A 210 -10.32 9.37 -17.69
CA LYS A 210 -11.49 10.24 -17.53
C LYS A 210 -11.16 11.50 -16.72
N THR A 211 -10.07 11.46 -15.97
CA THR A 211 -9.66 12.53 -15.08
C THR A 211 -9.01 13.67 -15.85
N ASP A 212 -9.38 14.90 -15.51
CA ASP A 212 -8.66 16.14 -15.81
C ASP A 212 -7.63 16.35 -14.68
N PHE A 213 -6.42 15.80 -14.84
CA PHE A 213 -5.37 15.87 -13.84
C PHE A 213 -4.75 17.26 -13.79
N ASN A 214 -4.59 17.90 -14.95
CA ASN A 214 -3.97 19.22 -15.06
C ASN A 214 -4.92 20.40 -14.83
N ARG A 215 -6.23 20.13 -14.75
CA ARG A 215 -7.32 21.08 -14.49
C ARG A 215 -7.55 22.07 -15.64
N ASP A 216 -7.30 21.66 -16.88
CA ASP A 216 -7.47 22.49 -18.07
C ASP A 216 -8.87 22.39 -18.72
N GLY A 217 -9.76 21.59 -18.13
CA GLY A 217 -11.10 21.34 -18.66
C GLY A 217 -11.16 20.21 -19.69
N SER A 218 -10.10 19.41 -19.84
CA SER A 218 -10.03 18.25 -20.72
C SER A 218 -9.58 17.00 -19.96
N ALA A 219 -10.07 15.82 -20.40
CA ALA A 219 -9.63 14.57 -19.79
C ALA A 219 -8.22 14.23 -20.29
N ASP A 220 -7.35 13.89 -19.35
CA ASP A 220 -5.97 13.51 -19.60
C ASP A 220 -5.87 12.01 -19.92
N ALA A 221 -5.23 11.68 -21.04
CA ALA A 221 -5.02 10.29 -21.42
C ALA A 221 -4.02 9.61 -20.46
N ALA A 222 -4.39 8.48 -19.86
CA ALA A 222 -3.53 7.77 -18.91
C ALA A 222 -2.18 7.33 -19.50
N ALA A 223 -2.16 7.07 -20.81
CA ALA A 223 -0.98 6.66 -21.57
C ALA A 223 -0.09 7.85 -21.99
N ASP A 224 -0.51 9.09 -21.76
CA ASP A 224 0.28 10.28 -22.10
C ASP A 224 1.58 10.31 -21.26
N PRO A 225 2.76 10.47 -21.90
CA PRO A 225 4.03 10.57 -21.20
C PRO A 225 4.10 11.67 -20.14
N ALA A 226 3.41 12.81 -20.35
CA ALA A 226 3.32 13.91 -19.40
C ALA A 226 2.52 13.51 -18.16
N VAL A 227 1.36 12.88 -18.35
CA VAL A 227 0.52 12.36 -17.26
C VAL A 227 1.28 11.33 -16.42
N ALA A 228 1.99 10.43 -17.08
CA ALA A 228 2.87 9.46 -16.41
C ALA A 228 4.01 10.15 -15.65
N ALA A 229 4.57 11.25 -16.17
CA ALA A 229 5.59 12.02 -15.47
C ALA A 229 5.05 12.71 -14.21
N TRP A 230 3.84 13.27 -14.25
CA TRP A 230 3.20 13.88 -13.08
C TRP A 230 2.94 12.85 -11.97
N LYS A 231 2.49 11.64 -12.35
CA LYS A 231 2.33 10.55 -11.39
C LYS A 231 3.66 10.15 -10.74
N ARG A 232 4.71 10.01 -11.53
CA ARG A 232 6.07 9.72 -11.02
C ARG A 232 6.58 10.79 -10.07
N GLU A 233 6.35 12.06 -10.40
CA GLU A 233 6.70 13.21 -9.55
C GLU A 233 5.96 13.14 -8.21
N ALA A 234 4.66 12.87 -8.21
CA ALA A 234 3.85 12.73 -7.01
C ALA A 234 4.30 11.55 -6.12
N MET A 235 4.52 10.37 -6.71
CA MET A 235 4.99 9.19 -5.99
C MET A 235 6.39 9.40 -5.40
N ARG A 236 7.26 10.13 -6.10
CA ARG A 236 8.58 10.53 -5.56
C ARG A 236 8.41 11.44 -4.36
N GLY A 237 7.52 12.43 -4.44
CA GLY A 237 7.22 13.33 -3.31
C GLY A 237 6.79 12.55 -2.07
N PHE A 238 5.88 11.57 -2.21
CA PHE A 238 5.50 10.67 -1.13
C PHE A 238 6.70 9.94 -0.50
N VAL A 239 7.48 9.25 -1.34
CA VAL A 239 8.65 8.45 -0.87
C VAL A 239 9.69 9.34 -0.20
N GLU A 240 9.99 10.51 -0.77
CA GLU A 240 10.95 11.46 -0.20
C GLU A 240 10.48 12.03 1.14
N HIS A 241 9.19 12.34 1.28
CA HIS A 241 8.61 12.80 2.54
C HIS A 241 8.75 11.75 3.63
N VAL A 242 8.33 10.51 3.36
CA VAL A 242 8.45 9.39 4.32
C VAL A 242 9.91 9.20 4.73
N ARG A 243 10.84 9.12 3.77
CA ARG A 243 12.27 8.93 4.06
C ARG A 243 12.89 10.07 4.86
N ARG A 244 12.50 11.32 4.62
CA ARG A 244 13.11 12.49 5.27
C ARG A 244 12.50 12.83 6.62
N LYS A 245 11.22 12.48 6.85
CA LYS A 245 10.44 12.99 7.98
C LYS A 245 9.92 11.93 8.91
N LEU A 246 9.62 10.72 8.41
CA LEU A 246 8.86 9.73 9.16
C LEU A 246 9.72 8.49 9.45
N PHE A 247 10.09 7.75 8.41
CA PHE A 247 10.80 6.48 8.53
C PHE A 247 11.96 6.37 7.51
N PRO A 248 13.15 6.90 7.84
CA PRO A 248 14.30 6.91 6.92
C PRO A 248 14.73 5.53 6.42
N GLU A 249 14.66 4.52 7.28
CA GLU A 249 15.14 3.15 7.00
C GLU A 249 14.09 2.27 6.32
N ARG A 250 12.87 2.78 6.14
CA ARG A 250 11.74 1.98 5.67
C ARG A 250 11.88 1.67 4.18
N LYS A 251 11.59 0.42 3.82
CA LYS A 251 11.66 -0.03 2.44
C LYS A 251 10.36 0.29 1.70
N PHE A 252 10.44 0.39 0.38
CA PHE A 252 9.26 0.63 -0.45
C PHE A 252 9.11 -0.49 -1.47
N MET A 253 7.89 -0.98 -1.58
CA MET A 253 7.48 -1.96 -2.58
C MET A 253 6.29 -1.42 -3.33
N GLY A 254 6.37 -1.34 -4.65
CA GLY A 254 5.24 -0.91 -5.48
C GLY A 254 4.49 -2.11 -6.07
N ASN A 255 3.15 -2.09 -6.02
CA ASN A 255 2.31 -2.89 -6.89
C ASN A 255 2.30 -2.27 -8.28
N ALA A 256 3.03 -2.85 -9.21
CA ALA A 256 3.12 -2.35 -10.58
C ALA A 256 2.78 -3.45 -11.58
N THR A 257 1.92 -3.12 -12.53
CA THR A 257 1.51 -4.00 -13.64
C THR A 257 2.57 -4.14 -14.73
N THR A 258 3.56 -3.26 -14.72
CA THR A 258 4.70 -3.25 -15.64
C THR A 258 5.96 -2.88 -14.86
N TRP A 259 7.13 -3.25 -15.38
CA TRP A 259 8.42 -2.87 -14.80
C TRP A 259 8.52 -1.34 -14.73
N PHE A 260 8.33 -0.82 -13.54
CA PHE A 260 8.60 0.56 -13.24
C PHE A 260 10.10 0.70 -13.06
N ASP A 261 10.75 1.63 -13.77
CA ASP A 261 12.19 1.84 -13.61
C ASP A 261 12.48 2.51 -12.27
N VAL A 262 12.62 1.67 -11.25
CA VAL A 262 12.88 2.07 -9.86
C VAL A 262 14.22 2.76 -9.66
N ARG A 263 15.13 2.75 -10.66
CA ARG A 263 16.40 3.49 -10.60
C ARG A 263 16.18 4.99 -10.38
N HIS A 264 15.04 5.51 -10.82
CA HIS A 264 14.65 6.90 -10.60
C HIS A 264 14.40 7.23 -9.12
N PHE A 265 14.23 6.24 -8.24
CA PHE A 265 13.96 6.39 -6.80
C PHE A 265 15.15 5.98 -5.93
N ASN A 266 16.27 5.58 -6.56
CA ASN A 266 17.29 4.78 -5.91
C ASN A 266 18.69 5.35 -6.10
N SER A 267 19.17 6.12 -5.14
CA SER A 267 20.61 6.30 -4.91
C SER A 267 21.17 5.32 -3.86
N THR A 268 20.33 4.59 -3.11
CA THR A 268 20.75 3.82 -1.91
C THR A 268 20.54 2.30 -1.93
N GLY A 269 19.70 1.75 -2.82
CA GLY A 269 19.44 0.31 -2.93
C GLY A 269 18.11 -0.20 -2.34
N ASP A 270 17.21 0.65 -1.86
CA ASP A 270 16.08 0.27 -0.99
C ASP A 270 14.70 0.11 -1.66
N PHE A 271 14.63 0.06 -2.99
CA PHE A 271 13.36 -0.04 -3.71
C PHE A 271 13.17 -1.43 -4.33
N TRP A 272 12.04 -2.07 -4.03
CA TRP A 272 11.67 -3.40 -4.51
C TRP A 272 10.45 -3.31 -5.43
N THR A 273 10.43 -4.07 -6.52
CA THR A 273 9.24 -4.22 -7.38
C THR A 273 8.53 -5.52 -7.06
N GLY A 274 7.26 -5.46 -6.67
CA GLY A 274 6.39 -6.62 -6.56
C GLY A 274 5.47 -6.69 -7.78
N LEU A 275 5.48 -7.83 -8.49
CA LEU A 275 4.45 -8.16 -9.47
C LEU A 275 3.39 -8.99 -8.73
N SER A 276 2.26 -8.38 -8.35
CA SER A 276 1.09 -9.18 -7.97
C SER A 276 0.36 -9.60 -9.24
N MET A 277 0.40 -10.88 -9.58
CA MET A 277 -0.54 -11.42 -10.57
C MET A 277 -1.91 -11.48 -9.88
N ASN A 278 -2.83 -10.61 -10.28
CA ASN A 278 -4.24 -10.81 -9.97
C ASN A 278 -4.66 -12.09 -10.71
N MET A 279 -4.98 -13.15 -9.97
CA MET A 279 -5.77 -14.27 -10.46
C MET A 279 -7.25 -13.96 -10.26
#